data_AF-B8BSW6-F1
#
_entry.id   AF-B8BSW6-F1
#
_cell.length_a   1.000
_cell.length_b   1.000
_cell.length_c   1.000
_cell.angle_alpha   90.00
_cell.angle_beta   90.00
_cell.angle_gamma   90.00
#
_symmetry.space_group_name_H-M   'P 1'
#
loop_
_entity.id
_entity.type
_entity.pdbx_description
1 polymer ?
#
loop_
_entity_poly.entity_id
_entity_poly.type
_entity_poly.pdbx_seq_one_letter_code
_entity_poly.pdbx_strand_id
1 'polypeptide(L)'
;RGLDSSDRAITSNNNTSWQTWIELLREYKSKFGDVDVPLKYEENPSLGNFVNKQRCEYRKMTSGKPSSMTSEKILELNKLGFTWVMRESYTPWDDRYEELKEYKREHGHCNVPKVYDKVPALGYWVNEQRFQYRRMQKQKSSYMTAEKIKALNKLGFKWSLRENSGSWDTWMDKLSKYRDTHGDVDIPLKYKPDPALGAFVNRQRTEHRKLQQGLQSSLTKERIQDLDALGFKWAIRVSRTPWDQRLEELSKFKEEYGHCNVPSTFPKNQPLAYWVFKQRGQYRQVCHMTPERIKALNDVGFEW
;
A
#
# COMPACT_ATOMS: atom_id res chain seq x y z
N ARG A 1 38.02 -61.70 -19.48
CA ARG A 1 36.97 -60.69 -19.71
C ARG A 1 36.60 -60.12 -18.35
N GLY A 2 37.36 -59.13 -17.90
CA GLY A 2 37.22 -58.52 -16.57
C GLY A 2 36.66 -57.12 -16.72
N LEU A 3 35.67 -56.82 -15.89
CA LEU A 3 35.09 -55.50 -15.66
C LEU A 3 36.16 -54.59 -15.06
N ASP A 4 36.26 -53.34 -15.54
CA ASP A 4 36.71 -52.25 -14.68
C ASP A 4 36.03 -50.94 -15.10
N SER A 5 35.01 -50.59 -14.34
CA SER A 5 34.40 -49.26 -14.28
C SER A 5 35.28 -48.39 -13.40
N SER A 6 35.76 -47.26 -13.91
CA SER A 6 36.14 -46.14 -13.06
C SER A 6 35.38 -44.88 -13.47
N ASP A 7 34.16 -44.80 -12.92
CA ASP A 7 33.48 -43.54 -12.61
C ASP A 7 34.45 -42.61 -11.89
N ARG A 8 34.80 -41.47 -12.52
CA ARG A 8 35.41 -40.36 -11.79
C ARG A 8 34.33 -39.64 -11.02
N ALA A 9 34.14 -40.12 -9.79
CA ALA A 9 33.34 -39.52 -8.76
C ALA A 9 33.66 -38.02 -8.58
N ILE A 10 32.59 -37.23 -8.65
CA ILE A 10 32.52 -35.84 -8.19
C ILE A 10 32.77 -35.87 -6.68
N THR A 11 33.99 -35.57 -6.25
CA THR A 11 34.29 -35.37 -4.84
C THR A 11 34.24 -33.89 -4.49
N SER A 12 33.29 -33.60 -3.59
CA SER A 12 33.19 -32.38 -2.80
C SER A 12 34.56 -31.98 -2.24
N ASN A 13 35.04 -30.78 -2.57
CA ASN A 13 36.17 -30.19 -1.86
C ASN A 13 35.89 -28.71 -1.59
N ASN A 14 35.61 -28.42 -0.31
CA ASN A 14 35.23 -27.14 0.27
C ASN A 14 36.43 -26.19 0.42
N ASN A 15 37.09 -25.84 -0.69
CA ASN A 15 37.88 -24.61 -0.77
C ASN A 15 38.15 -24.24 -2.23
N THR A 16 37.09 -23.88 -2.96
CA THR A 16 37.24 -23.37 -4.33
C THR A 16 37.97 -22.02 -4.26
N SER A 17 39.26 -22.06 -4.59
CA SER A 17 40.12 -20.89 -4.59
C SER A 17 39.60 -19.85 -5.58
N TRP A 18 39.91 -18.56 -5.35
CA TRP A 18 39.58 -17.49 -6.29
C TRP A 18 40.03 -17.83 -7.73
N GLN A 19 41.20 -18.43 -7.88
CA GLN A 19 41.74 -18.85 -9.18
C GLN A 19 40.90 -19.92 -9.86
N THR A 20 40.31 -20.84 -9.09
CA THR A 20 39.39 -21.84 -9.64
C THR A 20 38.13 -21.18 -10.22
N TRP A 21 37.61 -20.13 -9.59
CA TRP A 21 36.47 -19.38 -10.14
C TRP A 21 36.82 -18.59 -11.40
N ILE A 22 38.03 -18.03 -11.44
CA ILE A 22 38.54 -17.33 -12.62
C ILE A 22 38.68 -18.30 -13.81
N GLU A 23 39.16 -19.52 -13.57
CA GLU A 23 39.27 -20.53 -14.63
C GLU A 23 37.89 -20.96 -15.14
N LEU A 24 36.94 -21.22 -14.24
CA LEU A 24 35.56 -21.53 -14.62
C LEU A 24 34.89 -20.41 -15.44
N LEU A 25 35.23 -19.14 -15.16
CA LEU A 25 34.77 -18.01 -15.97
C LEU A 25 35.44 -17.95 -17.36
N ARG A 26 36.71 -18.35 -17.48
CA ARG A 26 37.40 -18.45 -18.78
C ARG A 26 36.79 -19.56 -19.63
N GLU A 27 36.49 -20.72 -19.02
CA GLU A 27 35.80 -21.82 -19.69
C GLU A 27 34.42 -21.39 -20.18
N TYR A 28 33.64 -20.74 -19.32
CA TYR A 28 32.34 -20.18 -19.69
C TYR A 28 32.46 -19.18 -20.85
N LYS A 29 33.44 -18.26 -20.79
CA LYS A 29 33.70 -17.29 -21.87
C LYS A 29 34.10 -17.95 -23.18
N SER A 30 34.91 -19.00 -23.13
CA SER A 30 35.27 -19.79 -24.30
C SER A 30 34.03 -20.41 -24.96
N LYS A 31 33.07 -20.84 -24.14
CA LYS A 31 31.83 -21.50 -24.60
C LYS A 31 30.76 -20.54 -25.11
N PHE A 32 30.56 -19.39 -24.44
CA PHE A 32 29.43 -18.49 -24.70
C PHE A 32 29.84 -17.11 -25.26
N GLY A 33 31.14 -16.80 -25.29
CA GLY A 33 31.68 -15.55 -25.83
C GLY A 33 31.71 -14.38 -24.83
N ASP A 34 31.09 -14.52 -23.66
CA ASP A 34 31.04 -13.52 -22.59
C ASP A 34 31.25 -14.14 -21.20
N VAL A 35 31.32 -13.33 -20.16
CA VAL A 35 31.43 -13.77 -18.75
C VAL A 35 30.15 -13.49 -17.96
N ASP A 36 29.04 -13.29 -18.68
CA ASP A 36 27.75 -12.94 -18.14
C ASP A 36 26.96 -14.22 -17.81
N VAL A 37 27.42 -14.92 -16.77
CA VAL A 37 26.83 -16.17 -16.29
C VAL A 37 25.46 -15.92 -15.65
N PRO A 38 24.37 -16.56 -16.14
CA PRO A 38 23.04 -16.48 -15.52
C PRO A 38 23.04 -17.03 -14.09
N LEU A 39 22.23 -16.42 -13.20
CA LEU A 39 22.10 -16.91 -11.82
C LEU A 39 21.68 -18.40 -11.72
N LYS A 40 20.86 -18.87 -12.67
CA LYS A 40 20.39 -20.26 -12.79
C LYS A 40 21.10 -21.01 -13.93
N TYR A 41 22.40 -20.84 -14.09
CA TYR A 41 23.17 -21.59 -15.06
C TYR A 41 23.14 -23.10 -14.74
N GLU A 42 22.51 -23.90 -15.61
CA GLU A 42 22.17 -25.30 -15.36
C GLU A 42 23.40 -26.20 -15.17
N GLU A 43 24.47 -25.94 -15.93
CA GLU A 43 25.68 -26.76 -15.91
C GLU A 43 26.54 -26.49 -14.67
N ASN A 44 26.47 -25.27 -14.12
CA ASN A 44 27.16 -24.91 -12.88
C ASN A 44 26.45 -23.75 -12.14
N PRO A 45 25.43 -24.06 -11.31
CA PRO A 45 24.71 -23.03 -10.56
C PRO A 45 25.61 -22.25 -9.58
N SER A 46 26.66 -22.89 -9.09
CA SER A 46 27.63 -22.27 -8.17
C SER A 46 28.43 -21.15 -8.85
N LEU A 47 28.70 -21.27 -10.16
CA LEU A 47 29.34 -20.22 -10.96
C LEU A 47 28.44 -18.98 -11.13
N GLY A 48 27.14 -19.18 -11.39
CA GLY A 48 26.16 -18.09 -11.43
C GLY A 48 26.05 -17.35 -10.08
N ASN A 49 26.04 -18.11 -8.98
CA ASN A 49 26.07 -17.56 -7.63
C ASN A 49 27.36 -16.79 -7.33
N PHE A 50 28.52 -17.30 -7.76
CA PHE A 50 29.80 -16.63 -7.62
C PHE A 50 29.80 -15.27 -8.33
N VAL A 51 29.37 -15.23 -9.59
CA VAL A 51 29.29 -14.01 -10.41
C VAL A 51 28.38 -12.97 -9.76
N ASN A 52 27.18 -13.36 -9.32
CA ASN A 52 26.25 -12.46 -8.65
C ASN A 52 26.80 -11.93 -7.31
N LYS A 53 27.51 -12.78 -6.55
CA LYS A 53 28.20 -12.38 -5.32
C LYS A 53 29.23 -11.29 -5.59
N GLN A 54 30.05 -11.40 -6.65
CA GLN A 54 31.03 -10.37 -6.99
C GLN A 54 30.38 -9.02 -7.29
N ARG A 55 29.25 -9.00 -8.00
CA ARG A 55 28.48 -7.77 -8.27
C ARG A 55 27.90 -7.15 -7.01
N CYS A 56 27.37 -7.97 -6.10
CA CYS A 56 26.90 -7.51 -4.79
C CYS A 56 28.02 -6.89 -3.95
N GLU A 57 29.19 -7.52 -3.90
CA GLU A 57 30.36 -7.03 -3.17
C GLU A 57 30.88 -5.71 -3.75
N TYR A 58 30.99 -5.61 -5.08
CA TYR A 58 31.35 -4.35 -5.74
C TYR A 58 30.36 -3.21 -5.46
N ARG A 59 29.04 -3.50 -5.41
CA ARG A 59 28.02 -2.51 -5.01
C ARG A 59 28.19 -2.05 -3.56
N LYS A 60 28.51 -2.96 -2.64
CA LYS A 60 28.79 -2.59 -1.23
C LYS A 60 29.99 -1.64 -1.16
N MET A 61 31.08 -1.99 -1.84
CA MET A 61 32.32 -1.19 -1.89
C MET A 61 32.06 0.22 -2.43
N THR A 62 31.37 0.34 -3.56
CA THR A 62 31.04 1.64 -4.18
C THR A 62 30.03 2.48 -3.37
N SER A 63 29.23 1.84 -2.50
CA SER A 63 28.29 2.52 -1.60
C SER A 63 28.89 2.83 -0.21
N GLY A 64 30.21 2.68 -0.04
CA GLY A 64 30.91 2.94 1.23
C GLY A 64 30.61 1.93 2.34
N LYS A 65 30.10 0.73 2.00
CA LYS A 65 29.85 -0.35 2.97
C LYS A 65 31.03 -1.33 3.02
N PRO A 66 31.25 -2.02 4.15
CA PRO A 66 32.24 -3.09 4.23
C PRO A 66 32.04 -4.15 3.14
N SER A 67 33.11 -4.48 2.43
CA SER A 67 33.10 -5.46 1.34
C SER A 67 34.38 -6.29 1.35
N SER A 68 34.27 -7.53 0.87
CA SER A 68 35.38 -8.45 0.60
C SER A 68 36.04 -8.25 -0.77
N MET A 69 35.60 -7.23 -1.51
CA MET A 69 36.15 -6.85 -2.81
C MET A 69 37.49 -6.11 -2.64
N THR A 70 38.50 -6.50 -3.40
CA THR A 70 39.83 -5.85 -3.42
C THR A 70 40.13 -5.31 -4.82
N SER A 71 41.06 -4.36 -4.91
CA SER A 71 41.50 -3.77 -6.18
C SER A 71 42.03 -4.83 -7.16
N GLU A 72 42.71 -5.85 -6.65
CA GLU A 72 43.28 -6.95 -7.43
C GLU A 72 42.18 -7.82 -8.05
N LYS A 73 41.16 -8.17 -7.26
CA LYS A 73 39.98 -8.93 -7.74
C LYS A 73 39.24 -8.17 -8.83
N ILE A 74 39.11 -6.85 -8.68
CA ILE A 74 38.45 -5.99 -9.67
C ILE A 74 39.24 -5.98 -10.97
N LEU A 75 40.56 -5.79 -10.89
CA LEU A 75 41.44 -5.76 -12.05
C LEU A 75 41.40 -7.10 -12.81
N GLU A 76 41.39 -8.22 -12.09
CA GLU A 76 41.35 -9.55 -12.69
C GLU A 76 40.03 -9.84 -13.41
N LEU A 77 38.90 -9.48 -12.81
CA LEU A 77 37.59 -9.59 -13.47
C LEU A 77 37.47 -8.62 -14.66
N ASN A 78 37.98 -7.39 -14.56
CA ASN A 78 38.01 -6.45 -15.68
C ASN A 78 38.81 -6.97 -16.88
N LYS A 79 39.95 -7.64 -16.65
CA LYS A 79 40.74 -8.28 -17.71
C LYS A 79 39.95 -9.34 -18.49
N LEU A 80 38.99 -10.00 -17.84
CA LEU A 80 38.11 -10.97 -18.49
C LEU A 80 36.94 -10.32 -19.24
N GLY A 81 36.78 -9.00 -19.15
CA GLY A 81 35.62 -8.28 -19.69
C GLY A 81 34.38 -8.37 -18.80
N PHE A 82 34.58 -8.54 -17.48
CA PHE A 82 33.47 -8.70 -16.53
C PHE A 82 32.64 -7.42 -16.36
N THR A 83 31.34 -7.55 -16.59
CA THR A 83 30.40 -6.45 -16.40
C THR A 83 29.87 -6.43 -14.96
N TRP A 84 30.27 -5.43 -14.19
CA TRP A 84 29.86 -5.26 -12.77
C TRP A 84 28.38 -4.93 -12.61
N VAL A 85 27.78 -4.31 -13.62
CA VAL A 85 26.36 -4.02 -13.68
C VAL A 85 25.72 -5.05 -14.60
N MET A 86 25.33 -6.21 -14.06
CA MET A 86 24.41 -7.05 -14.84
C MET A 86 23.05 -6.39 -14.83
N ARG A 87 22.59 -6.06 -16.04
CA ARG A 87 21.18 -5.80 -16.30
C ARG A 87 20.41 -7.12 -16.28
N GLU A 88 20.42 -7.88 -15.20
CA GLU A 88 19.37 -8.89 -15.02
C GLU A 88 18.06 -8.13 -14.74
N SER A 89 17.34 -7.84 -15.84
CA SER A 89 16.07 -7.10 -15.97
C SER A 89 16.07 -5.58 -16.19
N TYR A 90 17.17 -4.93 -16.56
CA TYR A 90 17.06 -3.55 -17.06
C TYR A 90 16.78 -3.56 -18.56
N THR A 91 15.53 -3.82 -18.92
CA THR A 91 15.02 -3.34 -20.21
C THR A 91 15.00 -1.81 -20.13
N PRO A 92 15.73 -1.11 -21.01
CA PRO A 92 15.70 0.35 -21.12
C PRO A 92 14.27 0.90 -21.05
N TRP A 93 14.14 2.09 -20.48
CA TRP A 93 12.85 2.77 -20.40
C TRP A 93 12.23 2.94 -21.80
N ASP A 94 13.05 3.22 -22.81
CA ASP A 94 12.63 3.39 -24.20
C ASP A 94 12.05 2.10 -24.79
N ASP A 95 12.68 0.95 -24.56
CA ASP A 95 12.18 -0.34 -25.04
C ASP A 95 10.83 -0.70 -24.40
N ARG A 96 10.65 -0.46 -23.09
CA ARG A 96 9.36 -0.62 -22.42
C ARG A 96 8.31 0.38 -22.90
N TYR A 97 8.75 1.57 -23.29
CA TYR A 97 7.89 2.58 -23.85
C TYR A 97 7.41 2.19 -25.26
N GLU A 98 8.26 1.58 -26.09
CA GLU A 98 7.85 1.00 -27.38
C GLU A 98 6.88 -0.18 -27.21
N GLU A 99 7.13 -1.09 -26.25
CA GLU A 99 6.18 -2.16 -25.90
C GLU A 99 4.81 -1.60 -25.48
N LEU A 100 4.79 -0.48 -24.76
CA LEU A 100 3.56 0.21 -24.37
C LEU A 100 2.84 0.84 -25.58
N LYS A 101 3.57 1.38 -26.57
CA LYS A 101 2.95 1.86 -27.81
C LYS A 101 2.30 0.73 -28.59
N GLU A 102 2.98 -0.41 -28.67
CA GLU A 102 2.46 -1.61 -29.32
C GLU A 102 1.19 -2.09 -28.61
N TYR A 103 1.22 -2.19 -27.29
CA TYR A 103 0.02 -2.51 -26.50
C TYR A 103 -1.13 -1.53 -26.77
N LYS A 104 -0.84 -0.22 -26.85
CA LYS A 104 -1.85 0.79 -27.19
C LYS A 104 -2.41 0.60 -28.60
N ARG A 105 -1.56 0.22 -29.57
CA ARG A 105 -1.99 -0.07 -30.95
C ARG A 105 -2.92 -1.27 -30.99
N GLU A 106 -2.62 -2.31 -30.21
CA GLU A 106 -3.44 -3.53 -30.15
C GLU A 106 -4.74 -3.34 -29.37
N HIS A 107 -4.77 -2.54 -28.30
CA HIS A 107 -5.90 -2.50 -27.35
C HIS A 107 -6.57 -1.12 -27.25
N GLY A 108 -6.12 -0.13 -28.02
CA GLY A 108 -6.65 1.24 -28.03
C GLY A 108 -6.29 2.08 -26.79
N HIS A 109 -5.65 1.50 -25.76
CA HIS A 109 -5.33 2.18 -24.50
C HIS A 109 -4.03 1.68 -23.86
N CYS A 110 -3.47 2.43 -22.91
CA CYS A 110 -2.27 2.05 -22.15
C CYS A 110 -2.56 1.34 -20.80
N ASN A 111 -3.77 0.79 -20.63
CA ASN A 111 -4.20 0.17 -19.38
C ASN A 111 -3.77 -1.30 -19.32
N VAL A 112 -2.46 -1.55 -19.21
CA VAL A 112 -1.90 -2.91 -19.14
C VAL A 112 -2.29 -3.58 -17.80
N PRO A 113 -2.90 -4.79 -17.81
CA PRO A 113 -3.11 -5.60 -16.63
C PRO A 113 -1.81 -5.90 -15.88
N LYS A 114 -1.89 -6.14 -14.58
CA LYS A 114 -0.70 -6.48 -13.77
C LYS A 114 -0.06 -7.79 -14.23
N VAL A 115 -0.88 -8.75 -14.64
CA VAL A 115 -0.46 -10.00 -15.28
C VAL A 115 -0.87 -9.89 -16.73
N TYR A 116 0.12 -9.72 -17.62
CA TYR A 116 -0.10 -9.64 -19.06
C TYR A 116 0.64 -10.80 -19.71
N ASP A 117 -0.09 -11.80 -20.22
CA ASP A 117 0.50 -13.09 -20.58
C ASP A 117 1.51 -13.00 -21.74
N LYS A 118 1.33 -12.05 -22.67
CA LYS A 118 2.24 -11.84 -23.80
C LYS A 118 3.58 -11.23 -23.36
N VAL A 119 3.55 -10.28 -22.43
CA VAL A 119 4.73 -9.62 -21.87
C VAL A 119 4.53 -9.32 -20.38
N PRO A 120 4.76 -10.30 -19.47
CA PRO A 120 4.46 -10.14 -18.04
C PRO A 120 5.17 -8.94 -17.40
N ALA A 121 6.38 -8.63 -17.88
CA ALA A 121 7.18 -7.51 -17.40
C ALA A 121 6.57 -6.12 -17.70
N LEU A 122 5.78 -6.00 -18.77
CA LEU A 122 5.16 -4.72 -19.16
C LEU A 122 4.09 -4.29 -18.14
N GLY A 123 3.27 -5.24 -17.67
CA GLY A 123 2.25 -4.98 -16.64
C GLY A 123 2.86 -4.51 -15.31
N TYR A 124 4.00 -5.08 -14.93
CA TYR A 124 4.78 -4.61 -13.78
C TYR A 124 5.34 -3.20 -14.01
N TRP A 125 6.01 -2.99 -15.15
CA TRP A 125 6.63 -1.71 -15.49
C TRP A 125 5.63 -0.55 -15.51
N VAL A 126 4.47 -0.76 -16.12
CA VAL A 126 3.37 0.23 -16.18
C VAL A 126 2.89 0.60 -14.77
N ASN A 127 2.74 -0.38 -13.88
CA ASN A 127 2.33 -0.12 -12.50
C ASN A 127 3.42 0.61 -11.70
N GLU A 128 4.69 0.28 -11.95
CA GLU A 128 5.83 0.96 -11.36
C GLU A 128 5.88 2.43 -11.79
N GLN A 129 5.61 2.76 -13.07
CA GLN A 129 5.52 4.17 -13.52
C GLN A 129 4.45 4.94 -12.73
N ARG A 130 3.25 4.36 -12.55
CA ARG A 130 2.19 4.96 -11.74
C ARG A 130 2.60 5.13 -10.28
N PHE A 131 3.31 4.17 -9.70
CA PHE A 131 3.80 4.23 -8.32
C PHE A 131 4.83 5.34 -8.12
N GLN A 132 5.79 5.44 -9.02
CA GLN A 132 6.85 6.44 -8.98
C GLN A 132 6.31 7.86 -9.15
N TYR A 133 5.37 8.05 -10.08
CA TYR A 133 4.67 9.33 -10.23
C TYR A 133 3.93 9.75 -8.95
N ARG A 134 3.23 8.83 -8.27
CA ARG A 134 2.59 9.12 -6.97
C ARG A 134 3.59 9.47 -5.87
N ARG A 135 4.79 8.86 -5.86
CA ARG A 135 5.85 9.21 -4.91
C ARG A 135 6.35 10.63 -5.15
N MET A 136 6.59 10.98 -6.41
CA MET A 136 6.99 12.33 -6.83
C MET A 136 5.94 13.37 -6.41
N GLN A 137 4.64 13.11 -6.64
CA GLN A 137 3.55 14.00 -6.20
C GLN A 137 3.50 14.19 -4.68
N LYS A 138 3.96 13.21 -3.90
CA LYS A 138 4.05 13.28 -2.42
C LYS A 138 5.38 13.83 -1.92
N GLN A 139 6.18 14.46 -2.79
CA GLN A 139 7.51 14.99 -2.49
C GLN A 139 8.47 13.93 -1.90
N LYS A 140 8.27 12.65 -2.24
CA LYS A 140 9.16 11.55 -1.87
C LYS A 140 10.14 11.29 -3.01
N SER A 141 11.32 10.77 -2.67
CA SER A 141 12.31 10.30 -3.65
C SER A 141 11.65 9.40 -4.71
N SER A 142 11.93 9.70 -5.99
CA SER A 142 11.44 8.97 -7.16
C SER A 142 12.44 9.14 -8.31
N TYR A 143 12.50 8.17 -9.22
CA TYR A 143 13.32 8.27 -10.45
C TYR A 143 12.55 8.87 -11.65
N MET A 144 11.31 9.30 -11.43
CA MET A 144 10.48 9.89 -12.48
C MET A 144 11.07 11.25 -12.92
N THR A 145 11.17 11.48 -14.23
CA THR A 145 11.65 12.75 -14.81
C THR A 145 10.55 13.42 -15.63
N ALA A 146 10.70 14.72 -15.90
CA ALA A 146 9.73 15.49 -16.67
C ALA A 146 9.55 14.92 -18.10
N GLU A 147 10.64 14.43 -18.70
CA GLU A 147 10.69 13.87 -20.04
C GLU A 147 9.88 12.57 -20.12
N LYS A 148 10.05 11.67 -19.13
CA LYS A 148 9.30 10.40 -19.04
C LYS A 148 7.80 10.67 -18.86
N ILE A 149 7.44 11.66 -18.05
CA ILE A 149 6.04 12.06 -17.84
C ILE A 149 5.46 12.59 -19.15
N LYS A 150 6.16 13.50 -19.83
CA LYS A 150 5.72 14.09 -21.10
C LYS A 150 5.50 13.02 -22.17
N ALA A 151 6.41 12.06 -22.28
CA ALA A 151 6.31 10.96 -23.22
C ALA A 151 5.09 10.05 -22.92
N LEU A 152 4.88 9.65 -21.66
CA LEU A 152 3.72 8.85 -21.26
C LEU A 152 2.40 9.61 -21.45
N ASN A 153 2.38 10.92 -21.15
CA ASN A 153 1.22 11.78 -21.40
C ASN A 153 0.87 11.84 -22.89
N LYS A 154 1.85 11.92 -23.79
CA LYS A 154 1.64 11.91 -25.25
C LYS A 154 0.97 10.62 -25.72
N LEU A 155 1.20 9.50 -25.03
CA LEU A 155 0.50 8.23 -25.30
C LEU A 155 -0.91 8.16 -24.71
N GLY A 156 -1.37 9.17 -23.97
CA GLY A 156 -2.65 9.09 -23.25
C GLY A 156 -2.60 8.14 -22.05
N PHE A 157 -1.42 7.98 -21.45
CA PHE A 157 -1.21 7.10 -20.30
C PHE A 157 -2.01 7.59 -19.08
N LYS A 158 -2.88 6.74 -18.54
CA LYS A 158 -3.62 7.01 -17.30
C LYS A 158 -2.75 6.69 -16.08
N TRP A 159 -2.33 7.74 -15.37
CA TRP A 159 -1.55 7.63 -14.11
C TRP A 159 -2.36 7.04 -12.94
N SER A 160 -3.68 7.15 -13.01
CA SER A 160 -4.63 6.46 -12.13
C SER A 160 -5.64 5.69 -12.97
N LEU A 161 -5.73 4.37 -12.75
CA LEU A 161 -6.74 3.50 -13.36
C LEU A 161 -8.03 3.40 -12.54
N ARG A 162 -7.95 3.75 -11.25
CA ARG A 162 -9.16 4.12 -10.55
C ARG A 162 -9.60 5.40 -11.26
N GLU A 163 -10.75 5.36 -11.94
CA GLU A 163 -11.48 6.60 -12.20
C GLU A 163 -11.34 7.40 -10.92
N ASN A 164 -10.79 8.62 -11.04
CA ASN A 164 -10.80 9.55 -9.94
C ASN A 164 -12.26 9.57 -9.51
N SER A 165 -12.52 8.89 -8.41
CA SER A 165 -13.65 9.15 -7.57
C SER A 165 -13.33 10.58 -7.14
N GLY A 166 -13.70 11.56 -7.98
CA GLY A 166 -13.36 12.98 -8.01
C GLY A 166 -11.90 13.39 -7.80
N SER A 167 -11.45 14.52 -8.36
CA SER A 167 -10.57 15.36 -7.54
C SER A 167 -11.36 15.78 -6.28
N TRP A 168 -10.70 16.30 -5.25
CA TRP A 168 -11.43 16.83 -4.09
C TRP A 168 -12.48 17.86 -4.55
N ASP A 169 -12.13 18.73 -5.50
CA ASP A 169 -13.03 19.71 -6.11
C ASP A 169 -14.22 19.05 -6.82
N THR A 170 -13.99 17.96 -7.56
CA THR A 170 -15.08 17.22 -8.22
C THR A 170 -16.08 16.67 -7.18
N TRP A 171 -15.62 16.29 -5.99
CA TRP A 171 -16.53 15.90 -4.92
C TRP A 171 -17.27 17.07 -4.32
N MET A 172 -16.61 18.22 -4.14
CA MET A 172 -17.27 19.43 -3.65
C MET A 172 -18.34 19.89 -4.63
N ASP A 173 -18.07 19.85 -5.93
CA ASP A 173 -19.07 20.13 -6.98
C ASP A 173 -20.25 19.17 -6.91
N LYS A 174 -19.99 17.88 -6.73
CA LYS A 174 -21.06 16.86 -6.59
C LYS A 174 -21.89 17.06 -5.31
N LEU A 175 -21.25 17.41 -4.20
CA LEU A 175 -21.95 17.73 -2.95
C LEU A 175 -22.78 19.00 -3.09
N SER A 176 -22.24 20.03 -3.74
CA SER A 176 -22.96 21.28 -4.00
C SER A 176 -24.21 21.01 -4.85
N LYS A 177 -24.09 20.27 -5.96
CA LYS A 177 -25.25 19.89 -6.79
C LYS A 177 -26.28 19.04 -6.04
N TYR A 178 -25.82 18.15 -5.16
CA TYR A 178 -26.74 17.38 -4.32
C TYR A 178 -27.48 18.30 -3.34
N ARG A 179 -26.78 19.25 -2.71
CA ARG A 179 -27.37 20.27 -1.84
C ARG A 179 -28.38 21.15 -2.57
N ASP A 180 -28.09 21.57 -3.79
CA ASP A 180 -29.00 22.40 -4.58
C ASP A 180 -30.32 21.68 -4.88
N THR A 181 -30.29 20.34 -4.95
CA THR A 181 -31.46 19.51 -5.27
C THR A 181 -32.19 18.96 -4.04
N HIS A 182 -31.48 18.74 -2.92
CA HIS A 182 -32.03 18.07 -1.72
C HIS A 182 -32.04 18.96 -0.47
N GLY A 183 -31.39 20.13 -0.50
CA GLY A 183 -31.30 21.08 0.61
C GLY A 183 -30.21 20.76 1.64
N ASP A 184 -29.59 19.58 1.58
CA ASP A 184 -28.52 19.14 2.48
C ASP A 184 -27.43 18.36 1.73
N VAL A 185 -26.38 17.95 2.46
CA VAL A 185 -25.32 17.06 1.95
C VAL A 185 -25.31 15.70 2.67
N ASP A 186 -26.46 15.26 3.17
CA ASP A 186 -26.63 14.01 3.88
C ASP A 186 -26.93 12.84 2.93
N ILE A 187 -25.95 12.51 2.10
CA ILE A 187 -26.11 11.45 1.09
C ILE A 187 -26.12 10.04 1.74
N PRO A 188 -27.14 9.20 1.45
CA PRO A 188 -27.17 7.81 1.90
C PRO A 188 -26.01 6.97 1.34
N LEU A 189 -25.50 6.00 2.11
CA LEU A 189 -24.42 5.12 1.64
C LEU A 189 -24.77 4.38 0.33
N LYS A 190 -26.03 3.96 0.18
CA LYS A 190 -26.55 3.28 -1.01
C LYS A 190 -27.32 4.25 -1.92
N TYR A 191 -26.81 5.46 -2.10
CA TYR A 191 -27.43 6.46 -2.99
C TYR A 191 -27.42 5.94 -4.44
N LYS A 192 -28.60 5.59 -4.97
CA LYS A 192 -28.74 4.92 -6.27
C LYS A 192 -28.26 5.75 -7.46
N PRO A 193 -28.52 7.09 -7.53
CA PRO A 193 -28.08 7.90 -8.66
C PRO A 193 -26.56 8.05 -8.77
N ASP A 194 -25.85 8.07 -7.63
CA ASP A 194 -24.39 8.06 -7.60
C ASP A 194 -23.87 7.28 -6.38
N PRO A 195 -23.69 5.95 -6.51
CA PRO A 195 -23.21 5.12 -5.41
C PRO A 195 -21.81 5.52 -4.93
N ALA A 196 -21.00 6.11 -5.81
CA ALA A 196 -19.66 6.58 -5.45
C ALA A 196 -19.73 7.80 -4.54
N LEU A 197 -20.70 8.70 -4.74
CA LEU A 197 -20.96 9.84 -3.86
C LEU A 197 -21.38 9.39 -2.45
N GLY A 198 -22.29 8.42 -2.35
CA GLY A 198 -22.69 7.84 -1.06
C GLY A 198 -21.52 7.17 -0.33
N ALA A 199 -20.67 6.45 -1.05
CA ALA A 199 -19.45 5.86 -0.50
C ALA A 199 -18.43 6.93 -0.06
N PHE A 200 -18.25 8.00 -0.84
CA PHE A 200 -17.36 9.12 -0.51
C PHE A 200 -17.76 9.79 0.80
N VAL A 201 -19.04 10.15 0.96
CA VAL A 201 -19.58 10.78 2.17
C VAL A 201 -19.35 9.89 3.40
N ASN A 202 -19.66 8.60 3.30
CA ASN A 202 -19.45 7.67 4.42
C ASN A 202 -17.97 7.48 4.77
N ARG A 203 -17.08 7.52 3.77
CA ARG A 203 -15.64 7.52 4.00
C ARG A 203 -15.20 8.75 4.79
N GLN A 204 -15.68 9.95 4.48
CA GLN A 204 -15.31 11.15 5.23
C GLN A 204 -15.69 11.04 6.70
N ARG A 205 -16.89 10.54 7.00
CA ARG A 205 -17.33 10.27 8.38
C ARG A 205 -16.45 9.26 9.11
N THR A 206 -15.99 8.23 8.41
CA THR A 206 -15.09 7.20 8.95
C THR A 206 -13.70 7.78 9.25
N GLU A 207 -13.16 8.57 8.33
CA GLU A 207 -11.85 9.22 8.48
C GLU A 207 -11.87 10.30 9.57
N HIS A 208 -12.97 11.03 9.72
CA HIS A 208 -13.16 11.96 10.84
C HIS A 208 -13.23 11.22 12.18
N ARG A 209 -13.92 10.08 12.26
CA ARG A 209 -13.93 9.25 13.49
C ARG A 209 -12.53 8.76 13.87
N LYS A 210 -11.73 8.32 12.90
CA LYS A 210 -10.32 7.95 13.14
C LYS A 210 -9.53 9.12 13.72
N LEU A 211 -9.69 10.31 13.14
CA LEU A 211 -9.04 11.53 13.60
C LEU A 211 -9.41 11.84 15.07
N GLN A 212 -10.69 11.75 15.43
CA GLN A 212 -11.17 11.94 16.81
C GLN A 212 -10.64 10.89 17.80
N GLN A 213 -10.27 9.71 17.31
CA GLN A 213 -9.68 8.63 18.11
C GLN A 213 -8.14 8.72 18.18
N GLY A 214 -7.53 9.76 17.63
CA GLY A 214 -6.07 9.88 17.54
C GLY A 214 -5.41 8.90 16.56
N LEU A 215 -6.20 8.22 15.72
CA LEU A 215 -5.70 7.32 14.70
C LEU A 215 -5.29 8.09 13.45
N GLN A 216 -4.36 7.50 12.68
CA GLN A 216 -3.95 8.05 11.39
C GLN A 216 -5.16 8.18 10.44
N SER A 217 -5.38 9.40 9.94
CA SER A 217 -6.50 9.77 9.07
C SER A 217 -5.99 10.44 7.80
N SER A 218 -6.69 10.21 6.69
CA SER A 218 -6.43 10.89 5.41
C SER A 218 -7.16 12.23 5.25
N LEU A 219 -7.86 12.66 6.30
CA LEU A 219 -8.62 13.90 6.35
C LEU A 219 -7.73 15.06 6.84
N THR A 220 -7.47 16.03 5.97
CA THR A 220 -6.69 17.24 6.31
C THR A 220 -7.58 18.31 6.93
N LYS A 221 -6.97 19.32 7.58
CA LYS A 221 -7.72 20.46 8.15
C LYS A 221 -8.52 21.22 7.09
N GLU A 222 -7.91 21.46 5.93
CA GLU A 222 -8.55 22.12 4.78
C GLU A 222 -9.80 21.35 4.31
N ARG A 223 -9.70 20.03 4.18
CA ARG A 223 -10.84 19.18 3.79
C ARG A 223 -11.99 19.19 4.79
N ILE A 224 -11.68 19.35 6.08
CA ILE A 224 -12.71 19.50 7.12
C ILE A 224 -13.43 20.83 6.91
N GLN A 225 -12.67 21.92 6.72
CA GLN A 225 -13.22 23.25 6.48
C GLN A 225 -14.12 23.30 5.24
N ASP A 226 -13.72 22.68 4.13
CA ASP A 226 -14.52 22.63 2.91
C ASP A 226 -15.87 21.92 3.12
N LEU A 227 -15.85 20.81 3.87
CA LEU A 227 -17.06 20.05 4.19
C LEU A 227 -17.95 20.80 5.19
N ASP A 228 -17.35 21.44 6.20
CA ASP A 228 -18.07 22.25 7.18
C ASP A 228 -18.77 23.44 6.50
N ALA A 229 -18.11 24.08 5.52
CA ALA A 229 -18.70 25.17 4.73
C ALA A 229 -19.93 24.74 3.92
N LEU A 230 -20.02 23.46 3.54
CA LEU A 230 -21.19 22.87 2.89
C LEU A 230 -22.28 22.40 3.87
N GLY A 231 -22.06 22.53 5.18
CA GLY A 231 -22.98 22.07 6.22
C GLY A 231 -22.92 20.56 6.46
N PHE A 232 -21.76 19.92 6.22
CA PHE A 232 -21.61 18.48 6.32
C PHE A 232 -21.75 17.95 7.75
N LYS A 233 -22.67 16.98 7.94
CA LYS A 233 -22.85 16.32 9.23
C LYS A 233 -21.91 15.12 9.37
N TRP A 234 -20.91 15.26 10.24
CA TRP A 234 -19.94 14.20 10.55
C TRP A 234 -20.58 12.98 11.26
N ALA A 235 -21.71 13.17 11.94
CA ALA A 235 -22.48 12.12 12.59
C ALA A 235 -23.95 12.16 12.15
N ILE A 236 -24.38 11.20 11.32
CA ILE A 236 -25.80 11.03 10.95
C ILE A 236 -26.61 10.43 12.11
N ARG A 237 -25.99 9.51 12.87
CA ARG A 237 -26.64 8.91 14.03
C ARG A 237 -26.34 9.74 15.25
N VAL A 238 -27.01 10.88 15.38
CA VAL A 238 -27.45 11.26 16.72
C VAL A 238 -28.35 10.11 17.15
N SER A 239 -28.08 9.49 18.31
CA SER A 239 -29.11 8.65 18.92
C SER A 239 -30.42 9.45 18.88
N ARG A 240 -31.54 8.85 18.48
CA ARG A 240 -32.85 9.55 18.44
C ARG A 240 -33.13 10.27 19.77
N THR A 241 -32.51 9.79 20.84
CA THR A 241 -32.46 10.39 22.16
C THR A 241 -31.04 10.91 22.41
N PRO A 242 -30.82 12.22 22.58
CA PRO A 242 -29.53 12.78 22.98
C PRO A 242 -28.93 12.09 24.22
N TRP A 243 -27.61 12.12 24.34
CA TRP A 243 -26.89 11.52 25.47
C TRP A 243 -27.38 12.07 26.81
N ASP A 244 -27.53 13.39 26.90
CA ASP A 244 -27.94 14.08 28.13
C ASP A 244 -29.35 13.66 28.57
N GLN A 245 -30.26 13.41 27.61
CA GLN A 245 -31.58 12.90 27.91
C GLN A 245 -31.54 11.46 28.48
N ARG A 246 -30.64 10.60 27.99
CA ARG A 246 -30.45 9.25 28.59
C ARG A 246 -29.82 9.31 29.98
N LEU A 247 -28.91 10.26 30.19
CA LEU A 247 -28.29 10.50 31.49
C LEU A 247 -29.33 11.02 32.49
N GLU A 248 -30.21 11.93 32.08
CA GLU A 248 -31.33 12.42 32.90
C GLU A 248 -32.32 11.31 33.23
N GLU A 249 -32.69 10.46 32.26
CA GLU A 249 -33.54 9.29 32.50
C GLU A 249 -32.89 8.30 33.51
N LEU A 250 -31.57 8.13 33.45
CA LEU A 250 -30.83 7.32 34.43
C LEU A 250 -30.82 7.98 35.82
N SER A 251 -30.63 9.30 35.91
CA SER A 251 -30.71 10.04 37.17
C SER A 251 -32.10 9.89 37.81
N LYS A 252 -33.18 10.03 37.03
CA LYS A 252 -34.55 9.80 37.50
C LYS A 252 -34.76 8.36 37.97
N PHE A 253 -34.23 7.38 37.26
CA PHE A 253 -34.28 5.98 37.69
C PHE A 253 -33.56 5.79 39.04
N LYS A 254 -32.40 6.43 39.23
CA LYS A 254 -31.68 6.39 40.52
C LYS A 254 -32.47 7.07 41.63
N GLU A 255 -33.12 8.20 41.37
CA GLU A 255 -33.99 8.87 42.34
C GLU A 255 -35.17 7.99 42.76
N GLU A 256 -35.77 7.25 41.82
CA GLU A 256 -36.91 6.36 42.09
C GLU A 256 -36.51 5.05 42.79
N TYR A 257 -35.38 4.44 42.40
CA TYR A 257 -34.99 3.09 42.82
C TYR A 257 -33.73 3.03 43.70
N GLY A 258 -33.08 4.16 43.96
CA GLY A 258 -31.87 4.27 44.79
C GLY A 258 -30.56 3.82 44.12
N HIS A 259 -30.62 3.25 42.91
CA HIS A 259 -29.46 2.69 42.21
C HIS A 259 -29.55 2.84 40.68
N CYS A 260 -28.41 2.72 39.98
CA CYS A 260 -28.35 2.78 38.51
C CYS A 260 -28.51 1.40 37.81
N ASN A 261 -28.85 0.35 38.54
CA ASN A 261 -29.02 -1.01 38.02
C ASN A 261 -30.36 -1.20 37.29
N VAL A 262 -30.47 -0.63 36.09
CA VAL A 262 -31.67 -0.76 35.25
C VAL A 262 -31.82 -2.21 34.74
N PRO A 263 -32.90 -2.93 35.08
CA PRO A 263 -33.13 -4.29 34.58
C PRO A 263 -33.24 -4.32 33.05
N SER A 264 -32.70 -5.36 32.40
CA SER A 264 -32.76 -5.51 30.93
C SER A 264 -34.19 -5.57 30.39
N THR A 265 -35.15 -5.96 31.23
CA THR A 265 -36.57 -6.05 30.91
C THR A 265 -37.40 -4.89 31.47
N PHE A 266 -36.77 -3.77 31.86
CA PHE A 266 -37.47 -2.64 32.50
C PHE A 266 -38.63 -2.12 31.65
N PRO A 267 -39.89 -2.37 32.06
CA PRO A 267 -41.04 -2.17 31.18
C PRO A 267 -41.38 -0.68 30.96
N LYS A 268 -41.10 0.17 31.96
CA LYS A 268 -41.37 1.62 31.87
C LYS A 268 -40.45 2.33 30.86
N ASN A 269 -39.22 1.85 30.66
CA ASN A 269 -38.27 2.46 29.73
C ASN A 269 -37.25 1.43 29.21
N GLN A 270 -37.71 0.55 28.33
CA GLN A 270 -36.88 -0.43 27.62
C GLN A 270 -35.68 0.18 26.88
N PRO A 271 -35.82 1.36 26.22
CA PRO A 271 -34.67 2.02 25.60
C PRO A 271 -33.55 2.39 26.59
N LEU A 272 -33.88 2.85 27.80
CA LEU A 272 -32.89 3.14 28.86
C LEU A 272 -32.16 1.86 29.30
N ALA A 273 -32.89 0.76 29.50
CA ALA A 273 -32.29 -0.53 29.86
C ALA A 273 -31.26 -1.01 28.84
N TYR A 274 -31.61 -0.94 27.55
CA TYR A 274 -30.69 -1.27 26.47
C TYR A 274 -29.48 -0.32 26.41
N TRP A 275 -29.70 0.97 26.64
CA TRP A 275 -28.61 1.96 26.66
C TRP A 275 -27.61 1.70 27.78
N VAL A 276 -28.08 1.41 29.01
CA VAL A 276 -27.27 1.01 30.17
C VAL A 276 -26.46 -0.25 29.86
N PHE A 277 -27.11 -1.28 29.30
CA PHE A 277 -26.45 -2.51 28.88
C PHE A 277 -25.29 -2.26 27.90
N LYS A 278 -25.50 -1.34 26.93
CA LYS A 278 -24.45 -0.95 25.98
C LYS A 278 -23.28 -0.23 26.64
N GLN A 279 -23.51 0.64 27.63
CA GLN A 279 -22.42 1.35 28.33
C GLN A 279 -21.49 0.36 29.05
N ARG A 280 -22.07 -0.61 29.76
CA ARG A 280 -21.30 -1.68 30.44
C ARG A 280 -20.47 -2.51 29.45
N GLY A 281 -21.08 -2.88 28.32
CA GLY A 281 -20.38 -3.63 27.27
C GLY A 281 -19.22 -2.85 26.66
N GLN A 282 -19.40 -1.56 26.41
CA GLN A 282 -18.37 -0.68 25.85
C GLN A 282 -17.19 -0.49 26.81
N TYR A 283 -17.47 -0.32 28.11
CA TYR A 283 -16.42 -0.20 29.14
C TYR A 283 -15.59 -1.48 29.28
N ARG A 284 -16.24 -2.65 29.37
CA ARG A 284 -15.54 -3.95 29.50
C ARG A 284 -14.62 -4.26 28.32
N GLN A 285 -15.02 -3.88 27.12
CA GLN A 285 -14.24 -4.13 25.91
C GLN A 285 -13.17 -3.06 25.67
N VAL A 286 -13.00 -2.09 26.59
CA VAL A 286 -12.12 -0.92 26.44
C VAL A 286 -12.33 -0.26 25.07
N CYS A 287 -13.58 -0.16 24.64
CA CYS A 287 -13.92 0.26 23.30
C CYS A 287 -14.94 1.40 23.32
N HIS A 288 -14.60 2.50 22.63
CA HIS A 288 -15.54 3.54 22.19
C HIS A 288 -16.25 4.39 23.26
N MET A 289 -15.67 4.58 24.46
CA MET A 289 -16.22 5.51 25.45
C MET A 289 -15.21 6.60 25.81
N THR A 290 -15.64 7.86 25.74
CA THR A 290 -14.76 9.00 26.02
C THR A 290 -14.60 9.21 27.54
N PRO A 291 -13.48 9.79 28.00
CA PRO A 291 -13.27 10.11 29.42
C PRO A 291 -14.41 10.94 30.03
N GLU A 292 -14.99 11.86 29.27
CA GLU A 292 -16.08 12.74 29.70
C GLU A 292 -17.36 11.94 29.98
N ARG A 293 -17.66 10.93 29.16
CA ARG A 293 -18.83 10.05 29.36
C ARG A 293 -18.63 9.11 30.55
N ILE A 294 -17.42 8.61 30.75
CA ILE A 294 -17.07 7.82 31.94
C ILE A 294 -17.28 8.67 33.18
N LYS A 295 -16.75 9.90 33.18
CA LYS A 295 -16.92 10.85 34.29
C LYS A 295 -18.40 11.13 34.56
N ALA A 296 -19.18 11.45 33.53
CA ALA A 296 -20.61 11.74 33.68
C ALA A 296 -21.41 10.57 34.28
N LEU A 297 -21.09 9.33 33.90
CA LEU A 297 -21.73 8.14 34.48
C LEU A 297 -21.28 7.89 35.93
N ASN A 298 -19.99 8.07 36.22
CA ASN A 298 -19.47 7.97 37.59
C ASN A 298 -20.11 9.03 38.51
N ASP A 299 -20.29 10.27 38.04
CA ASP A 299 -20.90 11.36 38.78
C ASP A 299 -22.37 11.05 39.17
N VAL A 300 -23.09 10.28 38.33
CA VAL A 300 -24.45 9.79 38.63
C VAL A 300 -24.42 8.54 39.52
N GLY A 301 -23.26 7.96 39.84
CA GLY A 301 -23.13 6.73 40.64
C GLY A 301 -23.48 5.49 39.84
N PHE A 302 -23.09 5.46 38.56
CA PHE A 302 -23.28 4.30 37.68
C PHE A 302 -22.32 3.15 38.02
N GLU A 303 -22.86 1.95 38.18
CA GLU A 303 -22.10 0.72 38.42
C GLU A 303 -21.82 0.00 37.08
N TRP A 304 -20.53 -0.19 36.76
CA TRP A 304 -20.01 -0.73 35.49
C TRP A 304 -20.12 -2.26 35.35
#